data_AF-A0A4Y2HC13-F1
#
_entry.id   AF-A0A4Y2HC13-F1
#
_cell.length_a   1.000
_cell.length_b   1.000
_cell.length_c   1.000
_cell.angle_alpha   90.00
_cell.angle_beta   90.00
_cell.angle_gamma   90.00
#
_symmetry.space_group_name_H-M   'P 1'
#
loop_
_entity.id
_entity.type
_entity.pdbx_description
1 polymer ?
#
loop_
_entity_poly.entity_id
_entity_poly.type
_entity_poly.pdbx_seq_one_letter_code
_entity_poly.pdbx_strand_id
1 'polypeptide(L)'
;MGQRRGKTKGYRISDIYEVYHFPTTSDTLFRTYIDTFLKIKQESSGWPQTCSTEEEKATYIREYEKKEGIKLDAQNILKNPGRRQVAKLALNSFWGRWGMNTLRSQLTYVNTVPDFNRMLSDPSNDIKDVYFPTAEVAAIHWHSKKEYLSQDASTNIFNATFTTAWARIKLYNEMYKLGRSVLYHDTDSIIYASDGKNDPPQGNFLGEFTDELDGDSIATFVSAGPKNYAYQTKRGKTCCKIRGFTLNFRNSEKLNFESVKSLVRSLDYESKIPLHNPAKITREAKRRKVINKEETKLYRMVYAK
;
A
#
# COMPACT_ATOMS: atom_id res chain seq x y z
N MET A 1 -2.71 -12.44 19.67
CA MET A 1 -1.31 -11.99 19.84
C MET A 1 -1.19 -10.57 20.44
N GLY A 2 -1.96 -9.58 19.95
CA GLY A 2 -1.94 -8.21 20.51
C GLY A 2 -2.34 -8.10 22.00
N GLN A 3 -3.35 -8.87 22.44
CA GLN A 3 -3.81 -8.87 23.85
C GLN A 3 -2.72 -9.29 24.85
N ARG A 4 -1.91 -10.31 24.53
CA ARG A 4 -0.80 -10.75 25.40
C ARG A 4 0.24 -9.65 25.57
N ARG A 5 0.53 -8.89 24.51
CA ARG A 5 1.48 -7.76 24.56
C ARG A 5 0.92 -6.54 25.29
N GLY A 6 -0.38 -6.26 25.15
CA GLY A 6 -1.02 -5.22 25.95
C GLY A 6 -0.86 -5.48 27.45
N LYS A 7 -1.10 -6.73 27.87
CA LYS A 7 -0.91 -7.14 29.28
C LYS A 7 0.53 -6.97 29.75
N THR A 8 1.55 -7.34 28.94
CA THR A 8 2.95 -7.13 29.32
C THR A 8 3.36 -5.66 29.39
N LYS A 9 2.56 -4.75 28.82
CA LYS A 9 2.73 -3.30 28.91
C LYS A 9 1.83 -2.65 29.99
N GLY A 10 1.15 -3.44 30.82
CA GLY A 10 0.32 -2.96 31.91
C GLY A 10 -1.11 -2.57 31.52
N TYR A 11 -1.52 -2.78 30.25
CA TYR A 11 -2.89 -2.51 29.83
C TYR A 11 -3.86 -3.56 30.40
N ARG A 12 -5.04 -3.10 30.82
CA ARG A 12 -6.15 -3.95 31.29
C ARG A 12 -7.18 -4.11 30.17
N ILE A 13 -7.68 -5.33 30.00
CA ILE A 13 -8.79 -5.62 29.09
C ILE A 13 -10.08 -5.28 29.85
N SER A 14 -10.91 -4.39 29.32
CA SER A 14 -12.22 -4.07 29.90
C SER A 14 -13.26 -5.11 29.51
N ASP A 15 -13.40 -5.36 28.21
CA ASP A 15 -14.49 -6.15 27.64
C ASP A 15 -13.99 -7.10 26.56
N ILE A 16 -14.67 -8.25 26.42
CA ILE A 16 -14.45 -9.23 25.35
C ILE A 16 -15.81 -9.50 24.72
N TYR A 17 -15.97 -9.10 23.46
CA TYR A 17 -17.23 -9.29 22.72
C TYR A 17 -17.27 -10.63 21.98
N GLU A 18 -16.15 -11.03 21.39
CA GLU A 18 -16.10 -12.21 20.54
C GLU A 18 -14.66 -12.77 20.49
N VAL A 19 -14.54 -14.10 20.47
CA VAL A 19 -13.25 -14.80 20.37
C VAL A 19 -13.36 -15.89 19.32
N TYR A 20 -12.59 -15.73 18.24
CA TYR A 20 -12.35 -16.80 17.28
C TYR A 20 -11.07 -17.54 17.64
N HIS A 21 -11.17 -18.86 17.83
CA HIS A 21 -10.05 -19.71 18.14
C HIS A 21 -9.78 -20.69 16.99
N PHE A 22 -8.53 -20.71 16.52
CA PHE A 22 -8.06 -21.61 15.46
C PHE A 22 -7.03 -22.57 16.09
N PRO A 23 -7.41 -23.83 16.39
CA PRO A 23 -6.53 -24.76 17.08
C PRO A 23 -5.40 -25.29 16.19
N THR A 24 -5.61 -25.27 14.88
CA THR A 24 -4.63 -25.70 13.88
C THR A 24 -4.04 -24.50 13.15
N THR A 25 -2.75 -24.63 12.80
CA THR A 25 -2.01 -23.62 12.03
C THR A 25 -1.22 -24.30 10.92
N SER A 26 -0.98 -23.60 9.82
CA SER A 26 -0.13 -24.07 8.72
C SER A 26 0.83 -22.96 8.33
N ASP A 27 2.08 -23.33 8.07
CA ASP A 27 3.14 -22.52 7.49
C ASP A 27 3.41 -22.87 6.01
N THR A 28 2.74 -23.91 5.49
CA THR A 28 2.95 -24.43 4.13
C THR A 28 1.85 -24.03 3.14
N LEU A 29 0.67 -23.62 3.62
CA LEU A 29 -0.53 -23.40 2.79
C LEU A 29 -0.29 -22.53 1.55
N PHE A 30 0.53 -21.48 1.66
CA PHE A 30 0.81 -20.54 0.57
C PHE A 30 2.23 -20.63 0.04
N ARG A 31 3.04 -21.56 0.56
CA ARG A 31 4.49 -21.61 0.33
C ARG A 31 4.83 -21.66 -1.16
N THR A 32 4.28 -22.63 -1.89
CA THR A 32 4.53 -22.78 -3.34
C THR A 32 4.19 -21.53 -4.15
N TYR A 33 3.08 -20.85 -3.82
CA TYR A 33 2.69 -19.61 -4.50
C TYR A 33 3.68 -18.48 -4.19
N ILE A 34 4.00 -18.28 -2.90
CA ILE A 34 4.93 -17.23 -2.47
C ILE A 34 6.31 -17.48 -3.06
N ASP A 35 6.83 -18.71 -2.99
CA ASP A 35 8.15 -19.08 -3.50
C ASP A 35 8.27 -18.84 -4.99
N THR A 36 7.24 -19.20 -5.77
CA THR A 36 7.20 -18.98 -7.22
C THR A 36 7.34 -17.51 -7.58
N PHE A 37 6.51 -16.64 -6.99
CA PHE A 37 6.55 -15.22 -7.32
C PHE A 37 7.71 -14.49 -6.66
N LEU A 38 8.20 -14.96 -5.51
CA LEU A 38 9.38 -14.42 -4.86
C LEU A 38 10.64 -14.72 -5.67
N LYS A 39 10.79 -15.95 -6.21
CA LYS A 39 11.85 -16.30 -7.16
C LYS A 39 11.85 -15.37 -8.36
N ILE A 40 10.71 -15.25 -9.06
CA ILE A 40 10.58 -14.39 -10.24
C ILE A 40 10.93 -12.93 -9.90
N LYS A 41 10.41 -12.43 -8.77
CA LYS A 41 10.66 -11.08 -8.29
C LYS A 41 12.15 -10.86 -8.00
N GLN A 42 12.83 -11.83 -7.40
CA GLN A 42 14.22 -11.73 -6.99
C GLN A 42 15.15 -11.78 -8.21
N GLU A 43 14.96 -12.77 -9.09
CA GLU A 43 15.69 -12.87 -10.36
C GLU A 43 15.53 -11.60 -11.22
N SER A 44 14.32 -11.03 -11.26
CA SER A 44 14.06 -9.78 -12.00
C SER A 44 14.64 -8.51 -11.34
N SER A 45 15.21 -8.61 -10.13
CA SER A 45 15.81 -7.45 -9.45
C SER A 45 17.22 -7.14 -9.94
N GLY A 46 17.87 -8.12 -10.58
CA GLY A 46 19.32 -8.10 -10.80
C GLY A 46 20.10 -8.45 -9.54
N TRP A 47 21.42 -8.47 -9.68
CA TRP A 47 22.34 -8.81 -8.60
C TRP A 47 22.38 -7.74 -7.51
N PRO A 48 22.48 -8.11 -6.23
CA PRO A 48 22.78 -7.17 -5.15
C PRO A 48 24.07 -6.41 -5.43
N GLN A 49 24.19 -5.17 -4.93
CA GLN A 49 25.41 -4.36 -5.08
C GLN A 49 26.65 -5.03 -4.48
N THR A 50 26.45 -5.88 -3.48
CA THR A 50 27.51 -6.65 -2.80
C THR A 50 27.96 -7.90 -3.59
N CYS A 51 27.42 -8.15 -4.78
CA CYS A 51 27.76 -9.32 -5.60
C CYS A 51 28.43 -8.88 -6.90
N SER A 52 29.73 -8.59 -6.82
CA SER A 52 30.57 -8.21 -7.96
C SER A 52 31.37 -9.38 -8.51
N THR A 53 31.80 -10.34 -7.68
CA THR A 53 32.57 -11.52 -8.11
C THR A 53 31.70 -12.75 -8.33
N GLU A 54 32.20 -13.74 -9.07
CA GLU A 54 31.49 -15.00 -9.30
C GLU A 54 31.33 -15.81 -7.99
N GLU A 55 32.29 -15.72 -7.07
CA GLU A 55 32.22 -16.34 -5.76
C GLU A 55 31.10 -15.73 -4.91
N GLU A 56 30.95 -14.40 -4.93
CA GLU A 56 29.88 -13.69 -4.22
C GLU A 56 28.51 -14.03 -4.79
N LYS A 57 28.39 -14.10 -6.13
CA LYS A 57 27.16 -14.53 -6.81
C LYS A 57 26.78 -15.97 -6.43
N ALA A 58 27.74 -16.89 -6.46
CA ALA A 58 27.53 -18.28 -6.08
C ALA A 58 27.18 -18.44 -4.59
N THR A 59 27.76 -17.59 -3.72
CA THR A 59 27.44 -17.55 -2.29
C THR A 59 26.03 -17.02 -2.08
N TYR A 60 25.64 -15.96 -2.78
CA TYR A 60 24.29 -15.39 -2.71
C TYR A 60 23.21 -16.41 -3.07
N ILE A 61 23.39 -17.16 -4.17
CA ILE A 61 22.42 -18.20 -4.57
C ILE A 61 22.31 -19.29 -3.50
N ARG A 62 23.45 -19.76 -2.96
CA ARG A 62 23.49 -20.79 -1.91
C ARG A 62 22.78 -20.34 -0.63
N GLU A 63 23.04 -19.12 -0.18
CA GLU A 63 22.40 -18.57 1.02
C GLU A 63 20.89 -18.31 0.79
N TYR A 64 20.48 -17.92 -0.42
CA TYR A 64 19.06 -17.77 -0.76
C TYR A 64 18.32 -19.12 -0.74
N GLU A 65 18.93 -20.17 -1.31
CA GLU A 65 18.36 -21.52 -1.24
C GLU A 65 18.29 -22.02 0.21
N LYS A 66 19.35 -21.81 1.00
CA LYS A 66 19.40 -22.23 2.41
C LYS A 66 18.37 -21.51 3.29
N LYS A 67 18.18 -20.20 3.09
CA LYS A 67 17.34 -19.36 3.96
C LYS A 67 15.88 -19.33 3.54
N GLU A 68 15.62 -19.22 2.24
CA GLU A 68 14.25 -19.12 1.71
C GLU A 68 13.72 -20.47 1.21
N GLY A 69 14.59 -21.46 0.99
CA GLY A 69 14.21 -22.72 0.32
C GLY A 69 14.03 -22.55 -1.19
N ILE A 70 14.50 -21.44 -1.76
CA ILE A 70 14.27 -21.07 -3.16
C ILE A 70 15.59 -21.09 -3.91
N LYS A 71 15.70 -22.00 -4.88
CA LYS A 71 16.85 -22.04 -5.78
C LYS A 71 16.70 -21.01 -6.90
N LEU A 72 17.52 -19.96 -6.84
CA LEU A 72 17.62 -18.94 -7.90
C LEU A 72 18.42 -19.46 -9.09
N ASP A 73 18.06 -19.03 -10.29
CA ASP A 73 18.82 -19.30 -11.51
C ASP A 73 19.70 -18.09 -11.86
N ALA A 74 21.03 -18.29 -11.80
CA ALA A 74 22.03 -17.26 -12.08
C ALA A 74 21.81 -16.56 -13.43
N GLN A 75 21.37 -17.29 -14.47
CA GLN A 75 21.16 -16.74 -15.80
C GLN A 75 19.93 -15.83 -15.88
N ASN A 76 18.96 -16.05 -14.99
CA ASN A 76 17.75 -15.25 -14.90
C ASN A 76 17.88 -14.03 -13.99
N ILE A 77 18.98 -13.91 -13.21
CA ILE A 77 19.24 -12.76 -12.34
C ILE A 77 19.68 -11.57 -13.19
N LEU A 78 18.70 -10.85 -13.72
CA LEU A 78 18.86 -9.70 -14.61
C LEU A 78 17.82 -8.64 -14.25
N LYS A 79 18.24 -7.37 -14.24
CA LYS A 79 17.36 -6.26 -13.90
C LYS A 79 16.24 -6.13 -14.94
N ASN A 80 15.04 -6.53 -14.57
CA ASN A 80 13.83 -6.42 -15.38
C ASN A 80 12.71 -5.75 -14.56
N PRO A 81 12.57 -4.41 -14.65
CA PRO A 81 11.60 -3.66 -13.86
C PRO A 81 10.15 -4.10 -14.09
N GLY A 82 9.77 -4.43 -15.33
CA GLY A 82 8.42 -4.85 -15.68
C GLY A 82 8.06 -6.21 -15.08
N ARG A 83 8.90 -7.22 -15.30
CA ARG A 83 8.69 -8.57 -14.74
C ARG A 83 8.69 -8.55 -13.21
N ARG A 84 9.60 -7.76 -12.61
CA ARG A 84 9.61 -7.52 -11.16
C ARG A 84 8.31 -6.91 -10.66
N GLN A 85 7.78 -5.91 -11.38
CA GLN A 85 6.53 -5.26 -10.99
C GLN A 85 5.34 -6.23 -11.03
N VAL A 86 5.24 -7.07 -12.07
CA VAL A 86 4.18 -8.10 -12.18
C VAL A 86 4.29 -9.11 -11.05
N ALA A 87 5.49 -9.62 -10.76
CA ALA A 87 5.68 -10.58 -9.66
C ALA A 87 5.36 -9.95 -8.29
N LYS A 88 5.77 -8.70 -8.06
CA LYS A 88 5.39 -7.94 -6.85
C LYS A 88 3.88 -7.73 -6.77
N LEU A 89 3.23 -7.44 -7.90
CA LEU A 89 1.78 -7.26 -7.95
C LEU A 89 1.05 -8.56 -7.63
N ALA A 90 1.52 -9.71 -8.11
CA ALA A 90 0.96 -11.02 -7.77
C ALA A 90 1.01 -11.28 -6.26
N LEU A 91 2.19 -11.11 -5.64
CA LEU A 91 2.36 -11.26 -4.18
C LEU A 91 1.44 -10.32 -3.39
N ASN A 92 1.36 -9.04 -3.79
CA ASN A 92 0.55 -8.05 -3.07
C ASN A 92 -0.95 -8.22 -3.30
N SER A 93 -1.36 -8.61 -4.50
CA SER A 93 -2.78 -8.84 -4.82
C SER A 93 -3.29 -10.11 -4.18
N PHE A 94 -2.43 -11.12 -3.99
CA PHE A 94 -2.78 -12.38 -3.36
C PHE A 94 -3.33 -12.20 -1.95
N TRP A 95 -2.62 -11.48 -1.08
CA TRP A 95 -3.13 -11.25 0.27
C TRP A 95 -4.35 -10.31 0.27
N GLY A 96 -4.36 -9.31 -0.63
CA GLY A 96 -5.48 -8.38 -0.78
C GLY A 96 -6.78 -9.07 -1.22
N ARG A 97 -6.67 -10.14 -2.02
CA ARG A 97 -7.81 -10.95 -2.45
C ARG A 97 -8.59 -11.53 -1.28
N TRP A 98 -7.90 -12.00 -0.24
CA TRP A 98 -8.55 -12.60 0.94
C TRP A 98 -9.41 -11.59 1.74
N GLY A 99 -9.04 -10.31 1.72
CA GLY A 99 -9.75 -9.23 2.43
C GLY A 99 -10.70 -8.42 1.54
N MET A 100 -10.98 -8.89 0.33
CA MET A 100 -11.80 -8.19 -0.64
C MET A 100 -13.28 -8.18 -0.22
N ASN A 101 -13.93 -7.04 -0.34
CA ASN A 101 -15.36 -6.94 -0.07
C ASN A 101 -16.15 -7.73 -1.12
N THR A 102 -16.94 -8.70 -0.66
CA THR A 102 -17.83 -9.53 -1.49
C THR A 102 -19.07 -8.76 -1.94
N LEU A 103 -19.49 -7.75 -1.17
CA LEU A 103 -20.58 -6.84 -1.56
C LEU A 103 -20.08 -5.83 -2.60
N ARG A 104 -20.03 -6.27 -3.85
CA ARG A 104 -19.54 -5.46 -4.96
C ARG A 104 -20.67 -4.67 -5.61
N SER A 105 -20.44 -3.37 -5.76
CA SER A 105 -21.20 -2.56 -6.70
C SER A 105 -20.99 -3.05 -8.12
N GLN A 106 -22.08 -3.22 -8.85
CA GLN A 106 -22.15 -3.61 -10.25
C GLN A 106 -22.80 -2.50 -11.05
N LEU A 107 -22.44 -2.42 -12.32
CA LEU A 107 -23.02 -1.49 -13.27
C LEU A 107 -23.46 -2.28 -14.49
N THR A 108 -24.77 -2.39 -14.68
CA THR A 108 -25.37 -3.12 -15.80
C THR A 108 -25.97 -2.13 -16.77
N TYR A 109 -25.71 -2.32 -18.05
CA TYR A 109 -26.33 -1.54 -19.13
C TYR A 109 -27.49 -2.35 -19.71
N VAL A 110 -28.64 -1.72 -19.85
CA VAL A 110 -29.83 -2.30 -20.46
C VAL A 110 -30.35 -1.34 -21.52
N ASN A 111 -30.82 -1.90 -22.63
CA ASN A 111 -31.34 -1.17 -23.79
C ASN A 111 -32.78 -1.56 -24.13
N THR A 112 -33.43 -2.39 -23.30
CA THR A 112 -34.83 -2.78 -23.46
C THR A 112 -35.62 -2.54 -22.18
N VAL A 113 -36.88 -2.15 -22.32
CA VAL A 113 -37.80 -1.96 -21.18
C VAL A 113 -38.00 -3.26 -20.38
N PRO A 114 -38.13 -4.45 -20.99
CA PRO A 114 -38.22 -5.70 -20.24
C PRO A 114 -37.02 -5.97 -19.35
N ASP A 115 -35.79 -5.78 -19.85
CA ASP A 115 -34.58 -6.01 -19.06
C ASP A 115 -34.41 -4.96 -17.95
N PHE A 116 -34.77 -3.71 -18.24
CA PHE A 116 -34.81 -2.65 -17.26
C PHE A 116 -35.78 -2.97 -16.11
N ASN A 117 -37.02 -3.34 -16.43
CA ASN A 117 -38.02 -3.72 -15.43
C ASN A 117 -37.62 -4.97 -14.66
N ARG A 118 -37.03 -5.97 -15.32
CA ARG A 118 -36.51 -7.18 -14.67
C ARG A 118 -35.45 -6.82 -13.63
N MET A 119 -34.48 -5.98 -13.99
CA MET A 119 -33.41 -5.53 -13.08
C MET A 119 -33.96 -4.79 -11.85
N LEU A 120 -34.93 -3.90 -12.04
CA LEU A 120 -35.53 -3.11 -10.96
C LEU A 120 -36.46 -3.93 -10.04
N SER A 121 -37.09 -4.96 -10.59
CA SER A 121 -38.08 -5.78 -9.86
C SER A 121 -37.46 -7.00 -9.20
N ASP A 122 -36.21 -7.34 -9.52
CA ASP A 122 -35.49 -8.46 -8.92
C ASP A 122 -35.24 -8.17 -7.43
N PRO A 123 -35.82 -8.97 -6.52
CA PRO A 123 -35.71 -8.75 -5.09
C PRO A 123 -34.29 -8.96 -4.55
N SER A 124 -33.42 -9.66 -5.29
CA SER A 124 -32.01 -9.87 -4.92
C SER A 124 -31.15 -8.63 -5.16
N ASN A 125 -31.62 -7.68 -6.00
CA ASN A 125 -30.89 -6.47 -6.32
C ASN A 125 -31.22 -5.34 -5.34
N ASP A 126 -30.19 -4.63 -4.90
CA ASP A 126 -30.27 -3.35 -4.19
C ASP A 126 -29.79 -2.26 -5.13
N ILE A 127 -30.74 -1.57 -5.76
CA ILE A 127 -30.48 -0.51 -6.74
C ILE A 127 -30.05 0.77 -6.02
N LYS A 128 -28.88 1.30 -6.38
CA LYS A 128 -28.32 2.53 -5.81
C LYS A 128 -28.60 3.75 -6.64
N ASP A 129 -28.51 3.62 -7.96
CA ASP A 129 -28.78 4.73 -8.88
C ASP A 129 -29.08 4.21 -10.29
N VAL A 130 -29.75 5.02 -11.09
CA VAL A 130 -30.03 4.74 -12.50
C VAL A 130 -29.61 5.96 -13.32
N TYR A 131 -28.73 5.74 -14.27
CA TYR A 131 -28.25 6.77 -15.18
C TYR A 131 -28.75 6.49 -16.59
N PHE A 132 -28.91 7.54 -17.39
CA PHE A 132 -29.23 7.41 -18.82
C PHE A 132 -28.09 8.06 -19.62
N PRO A 133 -27.01 7.31 -19.93
CA PRO A 133 -25.89 7.86 -20.69
C PRO A 133 -26.30 8.30 -22.10
N THR A 134 -27.30 7.62 -22.68
CA THR A 134 -27.92 7.95 -23.97
C THR A 134 -29.44 7.81 -23.84
N ALA A 135 -30.19 8.22 -24.87
CA ALA A 135 -31.65 8.06 -24.90
C ALA A 135 -32.10 6.59 -24.95
N GLU A 136 -31.23 5.68 -25.37
CA GLU A 136 -31.55 4.28 -25.65
C GLU A 136 -31.02 3.32 -24.58
N VAL A 137 -30.15 3.78 -23.68
CA VAL A 137 -29.45 2.93 -22.71
C VAL A 137 -29.64 3.47 -21.30
N ALA A 138 -30.09 2.60 -20.40
CA ALA A 138 -30.04 2.82 -18.97
C ALA A 138 -28.85 2.07 -18.36
N ALA A 139 -28.08 2.75 -17.52
CA ALA A 139 -26.99 2.20 -16.74
C ALA A 139 -27.43 2.12 -15.28
N ILE A 140 -27.71 0.91 -14.80
CA ILE A 140 -28.23 0.64 -13.46
C ILE A 140 -27.04 0.32 -12.56
N HIS A 141 -26.84 1.11 -11.51
CA HIS A 141 -25.85 0.88 -10.46
C HIS A 141 -26.52 0.20 -9.28
N TRP A 142 -26.04 -0.99 -8.93
CA TRP A 142 -26.68 -1.83 -7.92
C TRP A 142 -25.64 -2.71 -7.21
N HIS A 143 -26.03 -3.42 -6.17
CA HIS A 143 -25.31 -4.59 -5.68
C HIS A 143 -26.31 -5.64 -5.21
N SER A 144 -25.88 -6.90 -5.08
CA SER A 144 -26.74 -7.93 -4.48
C SER A 144 -27.02 -7.60 -3.01
N LYS A 145 -28.24 -7.85 -2.54
CA LYS A 145 -28.56 -7.79 -1.10
C LYS A 145 -27.76 -8.86 -0.37
N LYS A 146 -27.39 -8.58 0.89
CA LYS A 146 -26.52 -9.45 1.71
C LYS A 146 -27.05 -10.89 1.83
N GLU A 147 -28.37 -11.04 1.95
CA GLU A 147 -29.08 -12.33 2.06
C GLU A 147 -28.91 -13.21 0.83
N TYR A 148 -28.63 -12.61 -0.33
CA TYR A 148 -28.46 -13.31 -1.61
C TYR A 148 -26.99 -13.40 -2.04
N LEU A 149 -26.05 -13.01 -1.17
CA LEU A 149 -24.63 -13.19 -1.46
C LEU A 149 -24.25 -14.66 -1.37
N SER A 150 -23.80 -15.22 -2.49
CA SER A 150 -23.16 -16.53 -2.50
C SER A 150 -21.89 -16.53 -1.65
N GLN A 151 -21.62 -17.63 -0.95
CA GLN A 151 -20.37 -17.81 -0.24
C GLN A 151 -19.18 -17.76 -1.21
N ASP A 152 -18.27 -16.81 -1.02
CA ASP A 152 -17.06 -16.67 -1.84
C ASP A 152 -15.92 -17.49 -1.25
N ALA A 153 -15.63 -18.65 -1.86
CA ALA A 153 -14.51 -19.51 -1.48
C ALA A 153 -13.13 -18.86 -1.73
N SER A 154 -13.06 -17.74 -2.44
CA SER A 154 -11.82 -17.02 -2.74
C SER A 154 -11.48 -15.90 -1.75
N THR A 155 -12.28 -15.73 -0.69
CA THR A 155 -12.04 -14.72 0.36
C THR A 155 -12.02 -15.36 1.75
N ASN A 156 -11.27 -14.75 2.66
CA ASN A 156 -11.20 -15.17 4.06
C ASN A 156 -10.65 -14.00 4.88
N ILE A 157 -11.53 -13.36 5.65
CA ILE A 157 -11.19 -12.18 6.44
C ILE A 157 -10.13 -12.47 7.50
N PHE A 158 -10.06 -13.69 8.04
CA PHE A 158 -9.06 -14.07 9.03
C PHE A 158 -7.67 -14.12 8.41
N ASN A 159 -7.52 -14.68 7.21
CA ASN A 159 -6.24 -14.67 6.49
C ASN A 159 -5.75 -13.22 6.29
N ALA A 160 -6.59 -12.33 5.78
CA ALA A 160 -6.23 -10.91 5.60
C ALA A 160 -5.92 -10.21 6.93
N THR A 161 -6.69 -10.49 7.98
CA THR A 161 -6.50 -9.91 9.31
C THR A 161 -5.18 -10.37 9.93
N PHE A 162 -4.87 -11.66 9.89
CA PHE A 162 -3.60 -12.18 10.40
C PHE A 162 -2.42 -11.64 9.60
N THR A 163 -2.45 -11.62 8.26
CA THR A 163 -1.37 -11.05 7.45
C THR A 163 -1.08 -9.60 7.85
N THR A 164 -2.10 -8.74 7.96
CA THR A 164 -1.89 -7.34 8.37
C THR A 164 -1.48 -7.19 9.82
N ALA A 165 -1.96 -8.06 10.72
CA ALA A 165 -1.56 -8.05 12.13
C ALA A 165 -0.08 -8.42 12.30
N TRP A 166 0.38 -9.45 11.61
CA TRP A 166 1.79 -9.86 11.62
C TRP A 166 2.71 -8.78 11.03
N ALA A 167 2.32 -8.16 9.92
CA ALA A 167 3.06 -7.03 9.35
C ALA A 167 3.18 -5.86 10.34
N ARG A 168 2.07 -5.47 11.00
CA ARG A 168 2.08 -4.42 12.04
C ARG A 168 2.96 -4.79 13.23
N ILE A 169 2.88 -6.03 13.71
CA ILE A 169 3.70 -6.52 14.82
C ILE A 169 5.18 -6.47 14.47
N LYS A 170 5.54 -6.85 13.24
CA LYS A 170 6.92 -6.82 12.76
C LYS A 170 7.47 -5.39 12.74
N LEU A 171 6.74 -4.46 12.12
CA LEU A 171 7.12 -3.04 12.10
C LEU A 171 7.23 -2.46 13.52
N TYR A 172 6.23 -2.76 14.37
CA TYR A 172 6.22 -2.32 15.76
C TYR A 172 7.43 -2.82 16.55
N ASN A 173 7.90 -4.05 16.33
CA ASN A 173 9.06 -4.58 17.04
C ASN A 173 10.33 -3.76 16.78
N GLU A 174 10.56 -3.37 15.53
CA GLU A 174 11.74 -2.56 15.18
C GLU A 174 11.59 -1.12 15.69
N MET A 175 10.41 -0.52 15.54
CA MET A 175 10.13 0.80 16.11
C MET A 175 10.29 0.82 17.64
N TYR A 176 9.91 -0.27 18.31
CA TYR A 176 10.04 -0.39 19.76
C TYR A 176 11.51 -0.38 20.21
N LYS A 177 12.43 -0.98 19.43
CA LYS A 177 13.87 -0.92 19.70
C LYS A 177 14.43 0.48 19.47
N LEU A 178 14.00 1.13 18.38
CA LEU A 178 14.41 2.49 18.04
C LEU A 178 13.88 3.55 19.04
N GLY A 179 12.74 3.30 19.68
CA GLY A 179 12.17 4.18 20.70
C GLY A 179 11.94 5.60 20.17
N ARG A 180 12.59 6.59 20.80
CA ARG A 180 12.42 8.02 20.45
C ARG A 180 13.10 8.41 19.13
N SER A 181 13.94 7.55 18.56
CA SER A 181 14.60 7.79 17.28
C SER A 181 13.66 7.66 16.09
N VAL A 182 12.46 7.10 16.25
CA VAL A 182 11.48 6.99 15.16
C VAL A 182 10.92 8.36 14.82
N LEU A 183 11.10 8.80 13.57
CA LEU A 183 10.60 10.07 13.06
C LEU A 183 9.30 9.91 12.25
N TYR A 184 9.14 8.79 11.54
CA TYR A 184 7.96 8.49 10.74
C TYR A 184 7.87 6.99 10.42
N HIS A 185 6.66 6.49 10.14
CA HIS A 185 6.44 5.14 9.63
C HIS A 185 5.20 5.06 8.74
N ASP A 186 5.22 4.23 7.69
CA ASP A 186 4.03 3.88 6.91
C ASP A 186 4.13 2.44 6.41
N THR A 187 3.17 1.61 6.84
CA THR A 187 2.95 0.21 6.42
C THR A 187 4.12 -0.76 6.66
N ASP A 188 5.24 -0.56 6.00
CA ASP A 188 6.44 -1.39 5.95
C ASP A 188 7.75 -0.59 5.95
N SER A 189 7.68 0.74 6.12
CA SER A 189 8.82 1.65 6.15
C SER A 189 8.95 2.38 7.49
N ILE A 190 10.19 2.68 7.89
CA ILE A 190 10.53 3.49 9.07
C ILE A 190 11.55 4.54 8.65
N ILE A 191 11.31 5.81 9.00
CA ILE A 191 12.32 6.87 8.96
C ILE A 191 12.73 7.13 10.40
N TYR A 192 14.02 7.08 10.68
CA TYR A 192 14.55 7.20 12.03
C TYR A 192 15.87 7.99 12.05
N ALA A 193 16.17 8.55 13.21
CA ALA A 193 17.49 9.11 13.52
C ALA A 193 18.42 7.98 13.96
N SER A 194 19.35 7.57 13.09
CA SER A 194 20.33 6.54 13.42
C SER A 194 21.26 6.99 14.54
N ASP A 195 21.45 6.11 15.53
CA ASP A 195 22.47 6.22 16.58
C ASP A 195 23.61 5.19 16.39
N GLY A 196 23.57 4.42 15.30
CA GLY A 196 24.49 3.32 14.99
C GLY A 196 24.38 2.11 15.91
N LYS A 197 23.46 2.10 16.89
CA LYS A 197 23.33 1.04 17.91
C LYS A 197 22.06 0.22 17.72
N ASN A 198 20.95 0.89 17.43
CA ASN A 198 19.61 0.27 17.38
C ASN A 198 19.03 0.19 15.97
N ASP A 199 19.85 0.45 14.95
CA ASP A 199 19.42 0.49 13.55
C ASP A 199 18.88 -0.89 13.12
N PRO A 200 17.73 -0.95 12.43
CA PRO A 200 17.17 -2.22 11.97
C PRO A 200 18.17 -2.92 11.03
N PRO A 201 18.41 -4.23 11.21
CA PRO A 201 19.33 -4.97 10.36
C PRO A 201 18.84 -4.95 8.92
N GLN A 202 19.75 -4.61 8.01
CA GLN A 202 19.49 -4.63 6.58
C GLN A 202 19.76 -6.01 5.99
N GLY A 203 19.05 -6.36 4.94
CA GLY A 203 19.35 -7.56 4.19
C GLY A 203 18.52 -7.75 2.93
N ASN A 204 18.81 -8.85 2.23
CA ASN A 204 18.31 -9.15 0.89
C ASN A 204 17.23 -10.25 0.89
N PHE A 205 16.83 -10.72 2.07
CA PHE A 205 15.93 -11.85 2.24
C PHE A 205 14.50 -11.41 2.60
N LEU A 206 13.55 -12.34 2.57
CA LEU A 206 12.14 -12.04 2.73
C LEU A 206 11.86 -11.43 4.11
N GLY A 207 11.32 -10.21 4.08
CA GLY A 207 10.93 -9.48 5.28
C GLY A 207 12.09 -8.80 6.01
N GLU A 208 13.31 -8.80 5.47
CA GLU A 208 14.35 -7.92 5.98
C GLU A 208 14.14 -6.48 5.51
N PHE A 209 14.72 -5.53 6.22
CA PHE A 209 14.69 -4.14 5.81
C PHE A 209 15.73 -3.92 4.70
N THR A 210 15.36 -3.13 3.70
CA THR A 210 16.26 -2.73 2.61
C THR A 210 16.50 -1.24 2.70
N ASP A 211 17.72 -0.81 2.39
CA ASP A 211 18.02 0.62 2.25
C ASP A 211 17.33 1.21 1.01
N GLU A 212 16.43 2.18 1.20
CA GLU A 212 15.75 2.88 0.11
C GLU A 212 16.56 4.07 -0.45
N LEU A 213 17.65 4.46 0.21
CA LEU A 213 18.44 5.63 -0.12
C LEU A 213 19.74 5.30 -0.86
N ASP A 214 19.95 4.04 -1.22
CA ASP A 214 21.12 3.56 -1.97
C ASP A 214 22.46 4.01 -1.32
N GLY A 215 22.56 3.87 0.01
CA GLY A 215 23.72 4.27 0.82
C GLY A 215 23.82 5.76 1.12
N ASP A 216 22.83 6.58 0.75
CA ASP A 216 22.71 7.96 1.18
C ASP A 216 22.00 8.07 2.54
N SER A 217 22.00 9.26 3.15
CA SER A 217 21.30 9.51 4.40
C SER A 217 20.49 10.80 4.31
N ILE A 218 19.33 10.81 4.98
CA ILE A 218 18.52 12.03 5.09
C ILE A 218 19.26 13.03 6.01
N ALA A 219 19.54 14.22 5.48
CA ALA A 219 20.12 15.32 6.23
C ALA A 219 19.06 16.18 6.92
N THR A 220 17.89 16.33 6.28
CA THR A 220 16.77 17.07 6.86
C THR A 220 15.46 16.38 6.51
N PHE A 221 14.67 16.10 7.53
CA PHE A 221 13.35 15.50 7.42
C PHE A 221 12.29 16.48 7.96
N VAL A 222 11.17 16.59 7.24
CA VAL A 222 10.04 17.42 7.62
C VAL A 222 8.75 16.62 7.44
N SER A 223 7.90 16.61 8.47
CA SER A 223 6.60 15.94 8.45
C SER A 223 5.48 16.94 8.74
N ALA A 224 4.50 16.97 7.84
CA ALA A 224 3.26 17.75 7.95
C ALA A 224 2.05 16.84 8.27
N GLY A 225 2.30 15.58 8.65
CA GLY A 225 1.29 14.60 9.07
C GLY A 225 1.38 13.25 8.35
N PRO A 226 0.42 12.34 8.59
CA PRO A 226 0.39 11.02 7.96
C PRO A 226 0.32 11.12 6.42
N LYS A 227 1.29 10.48 5.75
CA LYS A 227 1.45 10.47 4.28
C LYS A 227 1.66 11.86 3.68
N ASN A 228 2.24 12.76 4.47
CA ASN A 228 2.55 14.14 4.11
C ASN A 228 3.92 14.52 4.70
N TYR A 229 4.99 14.27 3.96
CA TYR A 229 6.36 14.53 4.40
C TYR A 229 7.27 14.91 3.24
N ALA A 230 8.39 15.55 3.57
CA ALA A 230 9.46 15.88 2.63
C ALA A 230 10.83 15.68 3.30
N TYR A 231 11.84 15.36 2.49
CA TYR A 231 13.21 15.25 2.98
C TYR A 231 14.23 15.69 1.94
N GLN A 232 15.42 16.02 2.44
CA GLN A 232 16.62 16.26 1.65
C GLN A 232 17.74 15.36 2.17
N THR A 233 18.44 14.68 1.27
CA THR A 233 19.57 13.81 1.60
C THR A 233 20.89 14.58 1.65
N LYS A 234 21.94 13.96 2.21
CA LYS A 234 23.29 14.54 2.28
C LYS A 234 23.87 14.80 0.88
N ARG A 235 23.55 13.96 -0.10
CA ARG A 235 23.94 14.17 -1.51
C ARG A 235 23.04 15.17 -2.26
N GLY A 236 22.11 15.84 -1.56
CA GLY A 236 21.27 16.91 -2.12
C GLY A 236 19.98 16.44 -2.79
N LYS A 237 19.66 15.14 -2.79
CA LYS A 237 18.41 14.62 -3.36
C LYS A 237 17.22 15.07 -2.50
N THR A 238 16.26 15.75 -3.09
CA THR A 238 15.00 16.13 -2.43
C THR A 238 13.87 15.20 -2.78
N CYS A 239 13.00 14.89 -1.82
CA CYS A 239 11.81 14.09 -2.02
C CYS A 239 10.62 14.75 -1.32
N CYS A 240 9.46 14.73 -1.97
CA CYS A 240 8.22 15.25 -1.42
C CYS A 240 7.10 14.20 -1.63
N LYS A 241 6.42 13.81 -0.56
CA LYS A 241 5.38 12.79 -0.54
C LYS A 241 4.12 13.34 0.12
N ILE A 242 3.14 13.71 -0.71
CA ILE A 242 1.93 14.38 -0.25
C ILE A 242 0.70 13.68 -0.82
N ARG A 243 0.00 12.94 0.02
CA ARG A 243 -1.21 12.22 -0.39
C ARG A 243 -2.35 13.19 -0.73
N GLY A 244 -3.07 12.90 -1.81
CA GLY A 244 -4.24 13.67 -2.25
C GLY A 244 -3.91 14.77 -3.28
N PHE A 245 -2.63 15.00 -3.54
CA PHE A 245 -2.14 15.97 -4.52
C PHE A 245 -1.33 15.26 -5.61
N THR A 246 -1.57 15.64 -6.86
CA THR A 246 -0.78 15.16 -7.98
C THR A 246 0.41 16.08 -8.16
N LEU A 247 1.62 15.59 -7.88
CA LEU A 247 2.88 16.31 -8.10
C LEU A 247 3.29 16.24 -9.57
N ASN A 248 2.53 16.93 -10.43
CA ASN A 248 3.00 17.26 -11.78
C ASN A 248 4.07 18.37 -11.70
N PHE A 249 4.76 18.65 -12.81
CA PHE A 249 5.83 19.65 -12.86
C PHE A 249 5.45 20.99 -12.18
N ARG A 250 4.31 21.58 -12.58
CA ARG A 250 3.81 22.85 -12.02
C ARG A 250 3.52 22.79 -10.52
N ASN A 251 2.89 21.71 -10.07
CA ASN A 251 2.57 21.53 -8.66
C ASN A 251 3.84 21.25 -7.84
N SER A 252 4.84 20.56 -8.39
CA SER A 252 6.11 20.32 -7.72
C SER A 252 6.97 21.58 -7.60
N GLU A 253 6.82 22.58 -8.49
CA GLU A 253 7.49 23.87 -8.31
C GLU A 253 6.94 24.63 -7.09
N LYS A 254 5.63 24.55 -6.84
CA LYS A 254 4.98 25.21 -5.70
C LYS A 254 5.03 24.40 -4.41
N LEU A 255 4.95 23.08 -4.54
CA LEU A 255 4.88 22.12 -3.45
C LEU A 255 6.12 21.21 -3.49
N ASN A 256 7.19 21.70 -2.89
CA ASN A 256 8.49 21.06 -2.81
C ASN A 256 8.99 20.99 -1.36
N PHE A 257 10.22 20.52 -1.19
CA PHE A 257 10.86 20.41 0.12
C PHE A 257 10.91 21.75 0.87
N GLU A 258 11.34 22.84 0.21
CA GLU A 258 11.47 24.15 0.86
C GLU A 258 10.11 24.76 1.23
N SER A 259 9.09 24.63 0.37
CA SER A 259 7.74 25.11 0.70
C SER A 259 7.14 24.37 1.89
N VAL A 260 7.30 23.04 1.95
CA VAL A 260 6.81 22.23 3.07
C VAL A 260 7.59 22.53 4.35
N LYS A 261 8.91 22.66 4.25
CA LYS A 261 9.79 23.05 5.37
C LYS A 261 9.42 24.42 5.92
N SER A 262 9.21 25.41 5.05
CA SER A 262 8.77 26.75 5.45
C SER A 262 7.43 26.71 6.16
N LEU A 263 6.47 25.94 5.63
CA LEU A 263 5.13 25.80 6.23
C LEU A 263 5.17 25.14 7.60
N VAL A 264 5.94 24.05 7.76
CA VAL A 264 6.06 23.37 9.06
C VAL A 264 6.81 24.24 10.08
N ARG A 265 7.79 25.03 9.64
CA ARG A 265 8.52 25.94 10.52
C ARG A 265 7.73 27.18 10.92
N SER A 266 6.82 27.66 10.08
CA SER A 266 6.01 28.84 10.41
C SER A 266 5.01 28.55 11.52
N LEU A 267 4.65 27.28 11.74
CA LEU A 267 3.60 26.85 12.68
C LEU A 267 2.23 27.51 12.41
N ASP A 268 2.06 28.06 11.20
CA ASP A 268 0.81 28.68 10.77
C ASP A 268 -0.10 27.61 10.18
N TYR A 269 -1.05 27.15 10.99
CA TYR A 269 -2.02 26.13 10.61
C TYR A 269 -3.09 26.62 9.60
N GLU A 270 -3.24 27.93 9.42
CA GLU A 270 -4.17 28.52 8.46
C GLU A 270 -3.55 28.77 7.09
N SER A 271 -2.22 28.82 7.02
CA SER A 271 -1.50 28.98 5.77
C SER A 271 -1.83 27.86 4.78
N LYS A 272 -2.13 28.29 3.55
CA LYS A 272 -2.58 27.43 2.45
C LYS A 272 -1.74 27.69 1.21
N ILE A 273 -1.27 26.62 0.59
CA ILE A 273 -0.60 26.68 -0.70
C ILE A 273 -1.61 26.34 -1.80
N PRO A 274 -2.02 27.31 -2.64
CA PRO A 274 -2.96 27.04 -3.72
C PRO A 274 -2.27 26.37 -4.91
N LEU A 275 -2.82 25.22 -5.29
CA LEU A 275 -2.38 24.40 -6.41
C LEU A 275 -3.46 24.40 -7.46
N HIS A 276 -3.16 25.06 -8.58
CA HIS A 276 -4.08 25.31 -9.65
C HIS A 276 -3.78 24.39 -10.84
N ASN A 277 -4.74 23.53 -11.19
CA ASN A 277 -4.68 22.62 -12.31
C ASN A 277 -5.73 23.04 -13.35
N PRO A 278 -5.33 23.70 -14.46
CA PRO A 278 -6.28 24.26 -15.42
C PRO A 278 -7.03 23.19 -16.24
N ALA A 279 -6.44 22.01 -16.42
CA ALA A 279 -7.00 20.95 -17.25
C ALA A 279 -6.91 19.59 -16.54
N LYS A 280 -7.59 19.44 -15.40
CA LYS A 280 -7.64 18.16 -14.72
C LYS A 280 -8.63 17.22 -15.41
N ILE A 281 -8.12 16.11 -15.92
CA ILE A 281 -8.92 15.02 -16.46
C ILE A 281 -9.79 14.44 -15.32
N THR A 282 -11.10 14.54 -15.48
CA THR A 282 -12.10 14.08 -14.50
C THR A 282 -13.17 13.27 -15.21
N ARG A 283 -13.64 12.19 -14.56
CA ARG A 283 -14.76 11.39 -15.06
C ARG A 283 -16.08 11.96 -14.54
N GLU A 284 -16.96 12.37 -15.45
CA GLU A 284 -18.34 12.69 -15.13
C GLU A 284 -19.14 11.38 -15.05
N ALA A 285 -19.33 10.87 -13.83
CA ALA A 285 -19.88 9.53 -13.61
C ALA A 285 -21.28 9.33 -14.22
N LYS A 286 -22.15 10.34 -14.12
CA LYS A 286 -23.55 10.25 -14.59
C LYS A 286 -23.66 10.20 -16.11
N ARG A 287 -22.92 11.07 -16.80
CA ARG A 287 -22.90 11.14 -18.27
C ARG A 287 -21.90 10.17 -18.91
N ARG A 288 -21.09 9.49 -18.11
CA ARG A 288 -20.01 8.59 -18.54
C ARG A 288 -19.01 9.24 -19.50
N LYS A 289 -18.82 10.56 -19.38
CA LYS A 289 -17.84 11.32 -20.17
C LYS A 289 -16.57 11.56 -19.38
N VAL A 290 -15.45 11.64 -20.10
CA VAL A 290 -14.20 12.17 -19.56
C VAL A 290 -14.10 13.61 -20.01
N ILE A 291 -13.96 14.52 -19.05
CA ILE A 291 -13.92 15.96 -19.29
C ILE A 291 -12.67 16.55 -18.65
N ASN A 292 -12.20 17.66 -19.22
CA ASN A 292 -11.21 18.50 -18.57
C ASN A 292 -11.95 19.54 -17.72
N LYS A 293 -11.60 19.62 -16.45
CA LYS A 293 -12.14 20.63 -15.53
C LYS A 293 -11.00 21.36 -14.85
N GLU A 294 -11.18 22.66 -14.68
CA GLU A 294 -10.33 23.48 -13.84
C GLU A 294 -10.49 23.08 -12.36
N GLU A 295 -9.39 22.83 -11.67
CA GLU A 295 -9.38 22.49 -10.24
C GLU A 295 -8.32 23.30 -9.50
N THR A 296 -8.75 23.98 -8.44
CA THR A 296 -7.84 24.56 -7.45
C THR A 296 -7.95 23.76 -6.15
N LYS A 297 -6.83 23.22 -5.68
CA LYS A 297 -6.72 22.57 -4.37
C LYS A 297 -5.86 23.41 -3.44
N LEU A 298 -6.25 23.49 -2.18
CA LEU A 298 -5.49 24.18 -1.15
C LEU A 298 -4.77 23.15 -0.29
N TYR A 299 -3.44 23.15 -0.34
CA TYR A 299 -2.63 22.35 0.57
C TYR A 299 -2.48 23.05 1.91
N ARG A 300 -2.64 22.30 3.01
CA ARG A 300 -2.42 22.75 4.38
C ARG A 300 -1.80 21.62 5.22
N MET A 301 -1.21 21.96 6.35
CA MET A 301 -0.74 20.97 7.33
C MET A 301 -1.93 20.26 7.97
N VAL A 302 -1.83 18.94 8.15
CA VAL A 302 -2.91 18.14 8.75
C VAL A 302 -2.28 17.08 9.66
N TYR A 303 -2.25 17.38 10.98
CA TYR A 303 -1.73 16.46 11.99
C TYR A 303 -2.81 15.58 12.63
N ALA A 304 -4.08 16.01 12.58
CA ALA A 304 -5.24 15.26 13.05
C ALA A 304 -6.10 14.80 11.87
N LYS A 305 -6.65 13.59 11.97
CA LYS A 305 -7.64 13.04 11.04
C LYS A 305 -9.02 13.07 11.64
#